data_AF-A0A1N7KRJ8-F1
#
_entry.id   AF-A0A1N7KRJ8-F1
#
_cell.length_a   1.000
_cell.length_b   1.000
_cell.length_c   1.000
_cell.angle_alpha   90.00
_cell.angle_beta   90.00
_cell.angle_gamma   90.00
#
_symmetry.space_group_name_H-M   'P 1'
#
loop_
_entity.id
_entity.type
_entity.pdbx_description
1 polymer ?
#
loop_
_entity_poly.entity_id
_entity_poly.type
_entity_poly.pdbx_seq_one_letter_code
_entity_poly.pdbx_strand_id
1 'polypeptide(L)'
;MLYSAQKGTGKGMFMNILAALFGQDNTTQLNGVEKLTQRFNATAVQSKLVTCDEVGGALSGTRLNALKSLFTEDTTTTERKGIEAEKIELKFNVVMASNELLTFAQEMDRRLYLVDTGHDGHASGPDVRAFLAIVEKVSDALRDPSALASLYRYLLGRPSSPQFNPNSLNTATLGTPLMQRIAAVEEPVQQQLREHLEGLGVKAVTAENLSRYANRVLHVRGTQLRDKMLALGWDQTKAKWDRASYSRAIWVAPGCTVDRGRVHCPGEAEKDLSAELAKASYIS
;
A
#
# COMPACT_ATOMS: atom_id res chain seq x y z
N MET A 1 0.77 -7.52 -9.14
CA MET A 1 2.11 -7.76 -8.59
C MET A 1 2.24 -9.22 -8.23
N LEU A 2 3.37 -9.81 -8.60
CA LEU A 2 3.75 -11.19 -8.31
C LEU A 2 4.74 -11.18 -7.16
N TYR A 3 4.45 -11.94 -6.11
CA TYR A 3 5.31 -12.09 -4.96
C TYR A 3 5.64 -13.57 -4.75
N SER A 4 6.86 -13.86 -4.31
CA SER A 4 7.21 -15.15 -3.72
C SER A 4 8.56 -15.00 -3.03
N ALA A 5 8.65 -15.39 -1.76
CA ALA A 5 9.92 -15.42 -1.03
C ALA A 5 10.97 -16.32 -1.71
N GLN A 6 10.52 -17.38 -2.40
CA GLN A 6 11.38 -18.27 -3.16
C GLN A 6 11.67 -17.72 -4.55
N LYS A 7 12.90 -17.97 -5.02
CA LYS A 7 13.32 -17.69 -6.40
C LYS A 7 12.91 -18.82 -7.33
N GLY A 8 12.72 -18.51 -8.61
CA GLY A 8 12.41 -19.51 -9.65
C GLY A 8 10.96 -19.97 -9.68
N THR A 9 10.01 -19.14 -9.23
CA THR A 9 8.56 -19.45 -9.26
C THR A 9 7.85 -19.00 -10.55
N GLY A 10 8.60 -18.69 -11.61
CA GLY A 10 8.03 -18.29 -12.90
C GLY A 10 7.56 -16.84 -13.02
N LYS A 11 7.83 -15.96 -12.04
CA LYS A 11 7.46 -14.52 -12.10
C LYS A 11 7.92 -13.83 -13.40
N GLY A 12 9.21 -13.97 -13.74
CA GLY A 12 9.76 -13.43 -14.98
C GLY A 12 9.18 -14.11 -16.24
N MET A 13 8.92 -15.41 -16.19
CA MET A 13 8.26 -16.12 -17.30
C MET A 13 6.85 -15.58 -17.57
N PHE A 14 6.09 -15.29 -16.52
CA PHE A 14 4.77 -14.66 -16.65
C PHE A 14 4.86 -13.27 -17.28
N MET A 15 5.84 -12.45 -16.88
CA MET A 15 6.10 -11.15 -17.52
C MET A 15 6.47 -11.29 -19.00
N ASN A 16 7.25 -12.32 -19.36
CA ASN A 16 7.60 -12.61 -20.75
C ASN A 16 6.38 -13.00 -21.58
N ILE A 17 5.44 -13.78 -21.03
CA ILE A 17 4.16 -14.09 -21.69
C ILE A 17 3.40 -12.79 -22.00
N LEU A 18 3.29 -11.90 -21.02
CA LEU A 18 2.60 -10.62 -21.21
C LEU A 18 3.31 -9.73 -22.23
N ALA A 19 4.64 -9.62 -22.16
CA ALA A 19 5.42 -8.85 -23.13
C ALA A 19 5.26 -9.38 -24.56
N ALA A 20 5.19 -10.71 -24.74
CA ALA A 20 4.93 -11.33 -26.03
C ALA A 20 3.51 -11.02 -26.55
N LEU A 21 2.50 -11.04 -25.67
CA LEU A 21 1.10 -10.74 -26.04
C LEU A 21 0.87 -9.27 -26.39
N PHE A 22 1.48 -8.34 -25.63
CA PHE A 22 1.38 -6.90 -25.91
C PHE A 22 2.29 -6.47 -27.07
N GLY A 23 3.35 -7.23 -27.34
CA GLY A 23 4.41 -6.89 -28.27
C GLY A 23 5.54 -6.10 -27.59
N GLN A 24 6.77 -6.32 -28.06
CA GLN A 24 7.98 -5.70 -27.48
C GLN A 24 7.93 -4.17 -27.60
N ASP A 25 7.47 -3.63 -28.73
CA ASP A 25 7.37 -2.18 -28.94
C ASP A 25 6.33 -1.50 -28.04
N ASN A 26 5.37 -2.27 -27.52
CA ASN A 26 4.35 -1.80 -26.59
C ASN A 26 4.69 -2.10 -25.12
N THR A 27 5.86 -2.70 -24.87
CA THR A 27 6.26 -3.14 -23.53
C THR A 27 7.55 -2.47 -23.09
N THR A 28 7.54 -1.80 -21.94
CA THR A 28 8.78 -1.35 -21.27
C THR A 28 9.13 -2.28 -20.13
N GLN A 29 10.36 -2.77 -20.11
CA GLN A 29 10.90 -3.56 -18.99
C GLN A 29 11.80 -2.69 -18.12
N LEU A 30 11.54 -2.70 -16.81
CA LEU A 30 12.27 -1.96 -15.80
C LEU A 30 12.79 -2.93 -14.73
N ASN A 31 13.94 -2.60 -14.15
CA ASN A 31 14.39 -3.17 -12.89
C ASN A 31 14.07 -2.15 -11.80
N GLY A 32 13.23 -2.54 -10.84
CA GLY A 32 12.63 -1.65 -9.87
C GLY A 32 11.55 -0.75 -10.46
N VAL A 33 10.94 0.05 -9.59
CA VAL A 33 9.84 0.98 -9.93
C VAL A 33 10.29 2.44 -9.88
N GLU A 34 11.52 2.70 -9.43
CA GLU A 34 12.10 4.03 -9.28
C GLU A 34 12.08 4.78 -10.60
N LYS A 35 12.48 4.12 -11.69
CA LYS A 35 12.50 4.71 -13.05
C LYS A 35 11.11 5.14 -13.51
N LEU A 36 10.06 4.48 -13.05
CA LEU A 36 8.68 4.86 -13.37
C LEU A 36 8.28 6.16 -12.66
N THR A 37 8.81 6.41 -11.45
CA THR A 37 8.49 7.59 -10.63
C THR A 37 9.40 8.80 -10.86
N GLN A 38 10.39 8.69 -11.75
CA GLN A 38 11.34 9.76 -12.07
C GLN A 38 10.81 10.72 -13.14
N ARG A 39 11.42 11.91 -13.24
CA ARG A 39 11.07 12.96 -14.21
C ARG A 39 11.17 12.49 -15.67
N PHE A 40 12.14 11.62 -15.99
CA PHE A 40 12.36 11.08 -17.34
C PHE A 40 11.79 9.67 -17.47
N ASN A 41 10.47 9.55 -17.40
CA ASN A 41 9.76 8.27 -17.49
C ASN A 41 8.92 8.10 -18.78
N ALA A 42 9.02 9.04 -19.73
CA ALA A 42 8.18 9.11 -20.93
C ALA A 42 8.04 7.78 -21.68
N THR A 43 9.16 7.08 -21.91
CA THR A 43 9.16 5.77 -22.59
C THR A 43 8.29 4.74 -21.86
N ALA A 44 8.38 4.70 -20.52
CA ALA A 44 7.61 3.74 -19.73
C ALA A 44 6.12 4.06 -19.77
N VAL A 45 5.72 5.32 -19.52
CA VAL A 45 4.31 5.70 -19.44
C VAL A 45 3.59 5.74 -20.80
N GLN A 46 4.34 5.78 -21.91
CA GLN A 46 3.80 5.69 -23.28
C GLN A 46 3.60 4.25 -23.77
N SER A 47 4.26 3.28 -23.14
CA SER A 47 4.04 1.86 -23.42
C SER A 47 2.64 1.42 -22.98
N LYS A 48 2.14 0.27 -23.47
CA LYS A 48 0.86 -0.31 -23.02
C LYS A 48 1.05 -1.22 -21.81
N LEU A 49 2.24 -1.78 -21.67
CA LEU A 49 2.64 -2.62 -20.56
C LEU A 49 4.00 -2.17 -20.01
N VAL A 50 4.05 -1.89 -18.71
CA VAL A 50 5.31 -1.74 -17.98
C VAL A 50 5.48 -2.96 -17.10
N THR A 51 6.60 -3.65 -17.25
CA THR A 51 7.01 -4.73 -16.33
C THR A 51 8.13 -4.20 -15.45
N CYS A 52 8.02 -4.40 -14.14
CA CYS A 52 9.07 -4.05 -13.18
C CYS A 52 9.49 -5.32 -12.45
N ASP A 53 10.67 -5.85 -12.77
CA ASP A 53 11.25 -6.96 -12.02
C ASP A 53 12.10 -6.45 -10.85
N GLU A 54 12.40 -7.33 -9.90
CA GLU A 54 13.22 -7.03 -8.72
C GLU A 54 12.77 -5.78 -7.94
N VAL A 55 11.45 -5.55 -7.88
CA VAL A 55 10.91 -4.46 -7.07
C VAL A 55 11.27 -4.75 -5.62
N GLY A 56 12.04 -3.87 -4.99
CA GLY A 56 12.53 -4.04 -3.64
C GLY A 56 12.72 -2.70 -2.94
N GLY A 57 12.96 -2.77 -1.63
CA GLY A 57 13.20 -1.58 -0.81
C GLY A 57 11.94 -0.81 -0.40
N ALA A 58 12.15 0.13 0.53
CA ALA A 58 11.10 0.99 1.04
C ALA A 58 10.86 2.17 0.08
N LEU A 59 9.86 2.05 -0.81
CA LEU A 59 9.25 3.23 -1.40
C LEU A 59 8.41 3.92 -0.32
N SER A 60 8.67 5.20 -0.11
CA SER A 60 7.92 6.01 0.86
C SER A 60 7.82 7.47 0.39
N GLY A 61 6.91 8.20 1.02
CA GLY A 61 6.72 9.63 0.81
C GLY A 61 6.44 9.99 -0.65
N THR A 62 7.20 10.93 -1.20
CA THR A 62 6.95 11.52 -2.52
C THR A 62 6.97 10.49 -3.65
N ARG A 63 7.86 9.50 -3.62
CA ARG A 63 7.95 8.47 -4.67
C ARG A 63 6.73 7.56 -4.69
N LEU A 64 6.26 7.17 -3.51
CA LEU A 64 5.05 6.36 -3.39
C LEU A 64 3.80 7.14 -3.84
N ASN A 65 3.72 8.44 -3.51
CA ASN A 65 2.63 9.30 -4.00
C ASN A 65 2.68 9.47 -5.52
N ALA A 66 3.87 9.65 -6.11
CA ALA A 66 4.02 9.70 -7.57
C ALA A 66 3.55 8.40 -8.22
N LEU A 67 3.89 7.24 -7.65
CA LEU A 67 3.42 5.95 -8.14
C LEU A 67 1.89 5.82 -8.03
N LYS A 68 1.30 6.24 -6.90
CA LYS A 68 -0.16 6.27 -6.70
C LYS A 68 -0.84 7.13 -7.77
N SER A 69 -0.32 8.34 -8.03
CA SER A 69 -0.80 9.23 -9.08
C SER A 69 -0.76 8.58 -10.45
N LEU A 70 0.37 7.97 -10.83
CA LEU A 70 0.51 7.30 -12.13
C LEU A 70 -0.48 6.14 -12.33
N PHE A 71 -0.95 5.50 -11.26
CA PHE A 71 -1.92 4.40 -11.34
C PHE A 71 -3.37 4.87 -11.37
N THR A 72 -3.65 6.14 -11.06
CA THR A 72 -5.02 6.64 -10.93
C THR A 72 -5.36 7.84 -11.81
N GLU A 73 -4.37 8.59 -12.29
CA GLU A 73 -4.59 9.75 -13.13
C GLU A 73 -4.77 9.35 -14.60
N ASP A 74 -5.64 10.05 -15.32
CA ASP A 74 -5.87 9.80 -16.75
C ASP A 74 -4.78 10.41 -17.65
N THR A 75 -4.04 11.39 -17.13
CA THR A 75 -3.03 12.13 -17.90
C THR A 75 -1.85 12.51 -17.04
N THR A 76 -0.67 12.62 -17.62
CA THR A 76 0.51 13.16 -16.94
C THR A 76 1.29 14.09 -17.87
N THR A 77 2.15 14.93 -17.28
CA THR A 77 3.11 15.74 -18.05
C THR A 77 4.44 15.00 -18.08
N THR A 78 4.91 14.69 -19.28
CA THR A 78 6.20 14.04 -19.48
C THR A 78 7.20 15.01 -20.09
N GLU A 79 8.44 14.91 -19.63
CA GLU A 79 9.56 15.64 -20.21
C GLU A 79 10.52 14.67 -20.90
N ARG A 80 10.95 15.01 -22.12
CA ARG A 80 12.03 14.31 -22.82
C ARG A 80 13.24 15.23 -22.89
N LYS A 81 14.44 14.65 -22.87
CA LYS A 81 15.67 15.44 -22.92
C LYS A 81 15.73 16.24 -24.22
N GLY A 82 15.76 17.56 -24.11
CA GLY A 82 15.85 18.47 -25.25
C GLY A 82 14.53 18.74 -25.97
N ILE A 83 13.38 18.37 -25.38
CA ILE A 83 12.03 18.61 -25.92
C ILE A 83 11.18 19.26 -24.84
N GLU A 84 10.25 20.12 -25.24
CA GLU A 84 9.28 20.73 -24.32
C GLU A 84 8.41 19.67 -23.63
N ALA A 85 7.93 20.01 -22.43
CA ALA A 85 7.05 19.15 -21.67
C ALA A 85 5.73 18.94 -22.42
N GLU A 86 5.35 17.68 -22.62
CA GLU A 86 4.09 17.33 -23.29
C GLU A 86 3.12 16.68 -22.30
N LYS A 87 1.85 17.03 -22.39
CA LYS A 87 0.79 16.35 -21.66
C LYS A 87 0.36 15.11 -22.46
N ILE A 88 0.43 13.94 -21.85
CA ILE A 88 0.04 12.67 -22.46
C ILE A 88 -1.10 12.01 -21.69
N GLU A 89 -1.86 11.17 -22.38
CA GLU A 89 -2.84 10.28 -21.77
C GLU A 89 -2.15 9.01 -21.24
N LEU A 90 -2.47 8.63 -20.01
CA LEU A 90 -1.98 7.41 -19.39
C LEU A 90 -2.85 6.23 -19.81
N LYS A 91 -2.27 5.31 -20.58
CA LYS A 91 -2.95 4.10 -21.11
C LYS A 91 -2.08 2.85 -20.96
N PHE A 92 -1.38 2.75 -19.84
CA PHE A 92 -0.45 1.67 -19.54
C PHE A 92 -0.91 0.86 -18.33
N ASN A 93 -0.52 -0.42 -18.30
CA ASN A 93 -0.69 -1.29 -17.13
C ASN A 93 0.67 -1.65 -16.55
N VAL A 94 0.73 -1.89 -15.24
CA VAL A 94 1.99 -2.25 -14.57
C VAL A 94 1.91 -3.64 -13.96
N VAL A 95 2.89 -4.48 -14.30
CA VAL A 95 3.12 -5.77 -13.62
C VAL A 95 4.45 -5.70 -12.90
N MET A 96 4.40 -5.89 -11.58
CA MET A 96 5.59 -5.87 -10.72
C MET A 96 5.88 -7.29 -10.23
N ALA A 97 7.16 -7.63 -10.06
CA ALA A 97 7.61 -8.85 -9.41
C ALA A 97 8.58 -8.52 -8.26
N SER A 98 8.45 -9.25 -7.16
CA SER A 98 9.36 -9.14 -6.03
C SER A 98 9.58 -10.49 -5.36
N ASN A 99 10.74 -10.63 -4.70
CA ASN A 99 11.02 -11.71 -3.76
C ASN A 99 10.75 -11.31 -2.31
N GLU A 100 10.41 -10.05 -2.06
CA GLU A 100 10.13 -9.51 -0.73
C GLU A 100 8.72 -8.92 -0.69
N LEU A 101 8.10 -8.97 0.48
CA LEU A 101 6.81 -8.33 0.66
C LEU A 101 7.03 -6.83 0.78
N LEU A 102 6.58 -6.08 -0.22
CA LEU A 102 6.84 -4.64 -0.29
C LEU A 102 6.18 -3.91 0.89
N THR A 103 6.96 -3.12 1.61
CA THR A 103 6.50 -2.39 2.80
C THR A 103 5.37 -1.42 2.50
N PHE A 104 5.30 -0.92 1.26
CA PHE A 104 4.26 0.02 0.81
C PHE A 104 3.00 -0.67 0.29
N ALA A 105 2.93 -2.01 0.26
CA ALA A 105 1.80 -2.73 -0.31
C ALA A 105 0.47 -2.36 0.37
N GLN A 106 0.48 -2.18 1.69
CA GLN A 106 -0.69 -1.74 2.46
C GLN A 106 -1.16 -0.35 2.02
N GLU A 107 -0.23 0.57 1.78
CA GLU A 107 -0.54 1.94 1.36
C GLU A 107 -1.09 2.05 -0.07
N MET A 108 -0.86 1.05 -0.91
CA MET A 108 -1.38 1.02 -2.27
C MET A 108 -2.86 0.67 -2.34
N ASP A 109 -3.39 0.04 -1.28
CA ASP A 109 -4.82 -0.29 -1.11
C ASP A 109 -5.38 -0.96 -2.39
N ARG A 110 -6.50 -0.48 -2.92
CA ARG A 110 -7.16 -0.98 -4.13
C ARG A 110 -6.36 -0.82 -5.44
N ARG A 111 -5.18 -0.21 -5.43
CA ARG A 111 -4.35 0.01 -6.64
C ARG A 111 -3.40 -1.16 -6.93
N LEU A 112 -3.29 -2.11 -6.01
CA LEU A 112 -2.36 -3.23 -6.11
C LEU A 112 -3.08 -4.56 -5.95
N TYR A 113 -3.17 -5.34 -7.03
CA TYR A 113 -3.56 -6.74 -6.94
C TYR A 113 -2.31 -7.60 -6.69
N LEU A 114 -2.23 -8.27 -5.54
CA LEU A 114 -1.04 -9.02 -5.12
C LEU A 114 -1.28 -10.52 -5.17
N VAL A 115 -0.44 -11.24 -5.90
CA VAL A 115 -0.52 -12.70 -6.09
C VAL A 115 0.72 -13.35 -5.50
N ASP A 116 0.51 -14.27 -4.57
CA ASP A 116 1.56 -15.18 -4.11
C ASP A 116 1.77 -16.27 -5.16
N THR A 117 3.02 -16.47 -5.57
CA THR A 117 3.45 -17.42 -6.59
C THR A 117 4.31 -18.53 -6.00
N GLY A 118 4.43 -18.63 -4.67
CA GLY A 118 5.18 -19.70 -4.01
C GLY A 118 4.62 -21.10 -4.33
N HIS A 119 5.51 -22.02 -4.70
CA HIS A 119 5.17 -23.43 -4.99
C HIS A 119 6.42 -24.32 -4.93
N ASP A 120 6.26 -25.63 -4.73
CA ASP A 120 7.36 -26.61 -4.58
C ASP A 120 8.22 -26.83 -5.84
N GLY A 121 7.75 -26.37 -7.00
CA GLY A 121 8.54 -26.31 -8.24
C GLY A 121 9.57 -25.17 -8.30
N HIS A 122 9.79 -24.40 -7.23
CA HIS A 122 10.74 -23.28 -7.20
C HIS A 122 12.20 -23.76 -7.39
N ALA A 123 13.15 -22.83 -7.56
CA ALA A 123 14.53 -23.15 -7.95
C ALA A 123 15.28 -24.12 -7.00
N SER A 124 14.87 -24.19 -5.73
CA SER A 124 15.45 -25.08 -4.71
C SER A 124 14.43 -26.09 -4.18
N GLY A 125 13.28 -26.21 -4.84
CA GLY A 125 12.17 -27.03 -4.38
C GLY A 125 12.23 -28.46 -4.95
N PRO A 126 11.51 -29.41 -4.35
CA PRO A 126 11.55 -30.82 -4.73
C PRO A 126 11.05 -31.07 -6.17
N ASP A 127 10.15 -30.22 -6.68
CA ASP A 127 9.50 -30.41 -7.98
C ASP A 127 10.10 -29.56 -9.11
N VAL A 128 11.30 -29.01 -8.90
CA VAL A 128 11.96 -28.07 -9.83
C VAL A 128 12.03 -28.62 -11.27
N ARG A 129 12.28 -29.93 -11.44
CA ARG A 129 12.37 -30.55 -12.77
C ARG A 129 11.02 -30.54 -13.50
N ALA A 130 9.94 -30.85 -12.80
CA ALA A 130 8.61 -30.85 -13.38
C ALA A 130 8.19 -29.43 -13.79
N PHE A 131 8.50 -28.45 -12.95
CA PHE A 131 8.23 -27.05 -13.26
C PHE A 131 9.07 -26.53 -14.43
N LEU A 132 10.36 -26.84 -14.49
CA LEU A 132 11.22 -26.46 -15.63
C LEU A 132 10.70 -27.03 -16.95
N ALA A 133 10.17 -28.25 -16.97
CA ALA A 133 9.54 -28.82 -18.16
C ALA A 133 8.28 -28.05 -18.61
N ILE A 134 7.53 -27.45 -17.68
CA ILE A 134 6.41 -26.55 -18.01
C ILE A 134 6.97 -25.25 -18.59
N VAL A 135 7.98 -24.65 -17.95
CA VAL A 135 8.59 -23.40 -18.41
C VAL A 135 9.16 -23.54 -19.83
N GLU A 136 9.82 -24.66 -20.13
CA GLU A 136 10.34 -24.97 -21.46
C GLU A 136 9.22 -25.03 -22.50
N LYS A 137 8.16 -25.81 -22.25
CA LYS A 137 6.99 -25.88 -23.14
C LYS A 137 6.35 -24.52 -23.40
N VAL A 138 6.23 -23.69 -22.36
CA VAL A 138 5.68 -22.34 -22.51
C VAL A 138 6.64 -21.46 -23.31
N SER A 139 7.96 -21.57 -23.10
CA SER A 139 8.95 -20.81 -23.86
C SER A 139 8.91 -21.15 -25.34
N ASP A 140 8.79 -22.43 -25.68
CA ASP A 140 8.64 -22.88 -27.07
C ASP A 140 7.33 -22.38 -27.68
N ALA A 141 6.22 -22.46 -26.94
CA ALA A 141 4.94 -21.92 -27.40
C ALA A 141 4.97 -20.41 -27.63
N LEU A 142 5.73 -19.64 -26.85
CA LEU A 142 5.89 -18.19 -27.08
C LEU A 142 6.70 -17.86 -28.33
N ARG A 143 7.55 -18.79 -28.81
CA ARG A 143 8.33 -18.62 -30.05
C ARG A 143 7.53 -19.00 -31.30
N ASP A 144 6.44 -19.75 -31.13
CA ASP A 144 5.52 -20.10 -32.21
C ASP A 144 4.43 -19.01 -32.36
N PRO A 145 4.42 -18.26 -33.49
CA PRO A 145 3.39 -17.24 -33.72
C PRO A 145 1.95 -17.79 -33.73
N SER A 146 1.76 -19.05 -34.12
CA SER A 146 0.44 -19.68 -34.15
C SER A 146 -0.09 -19.97 -32.74
N ALA A 147 0.77 -20.50 -31.87
CA ALA A 147 0.46 -20.74 -30.47
C ALA A 147 0.21 -19.42 -29.72
N LEU A 148 1.05 -18.40 -29.92
CA LEU A 148 0.86 -17.07 -29.33
C LEU A 148 -0.46 -16.42 -29.81
N ALA A 149 -0.77 -16.48 -31.10
CA ALA A 149 -2.03 -15.96 -31.64
C ALA A 149 -3.25 -16.69 -31.07
N SER A 150 -3.14 -18.00 -30.86
CA SER A 150 -4.19 -18.81 -30.23
C SER A 150 -4.43 -18.40 -28.78
N LEU A 151 -3.35 -18.20 -27.99
CA LEU A 151 -3.46 -17.69 -26.62
C LEU A 151 -4.08 -16.29 -26.60
N TYR A 152 -3.65 -15.40 -27.49
CA TYR A 152 -4.20 -14.05 -27.60
C TYR A 152 -5.71 -14.06 -27.88
N ARG A 153 -6.16 -14.84 -28.87
CA ARG A 153 -7.58 -14.98 -29.21
C ARG A 153 -8.39 -15.58 -28.07
N TYR A 154 -7.83 -16.59 -27.38
CA TYR A 154 -8.47 -17.18 -26.21
C TYR A 154 -8.71 -16.14 -25.11
N LEU A 155 -7.71 -15.30 -24.82
CA LEU A 155 -7.83 -14.25 -23.82
C LEU A 155 -8.83 -13.17 -24.21
N LEU A 156 -8.87 -12.75 -25.48
CA LEU A 156 -9.87 -11.79 -25.98
C LEU A 156 -11.30 -12.35 -25.93
N GLY A 157 -11.48 -13.64 -26.15
CA GLY A 157 -12.78 -14.31 -26.11
C GLY A 157 -13.24 -14.67 -24.69
N ARG A 158 -12.38 -14.51 -23.67
CA ARG A 158 -12.70 -14.90 -22.31
C ARG A 158 -13.72 -13.93 -21.69
N PRO A 159 -14.89 -14.41 -21.23
CA PRO A 159 -15.84 -13.55 -20.54
C PRO A 159 -15.24 -13.05 -19.22
N SER A 160 -15.37 -11.75 -18.97
CA SER A 160 -15.03 -11.17 -17.68
C SER A 160 -16.07 -11.54 -16.64
N SER A 161 -15.64 -11.78 -15.40
CA SER A 161 -16.56 -11.95 -14.27
C SER A 161 -17.44 -10.70 -14.13
N PRO A 162 -18.73 -10.83 -13.78
CA PRO A 162 -19.58 -9.68 -13.46
C PRO A 162 -19.02 -8.80 -12.33
N GLN A 163 -18.15 -9.36 -11.48
CA GLN A 163 -17.49 -8.64 -10.39
C GLN A 163 -16.21 -7.92 -10.82
N PHE A 164 -15.73 -8.16 -12.05
CA PHE A 164 -14.50 -7.53 -12.55
C PHE A 164 -14.74 -6.06 -12.88
N ASN A 165 -13.91 -5.19 -12.31
CA ASN A 165 -13.87 -3.79 -12.66
C ASN A 165 -12.42 -3.41 -13.03
N PRO A 166 -12.15 -2.95 -14.27
CA PRO A 166 -10.79 -2.63 -14.69
C PRO A 166 -10.19 -1.41 -13.98
N ASN A 167 -11.02 -0.56 -13.38
CA ASN A 167 -10.60 0.70 -12.76
C ASN A 167 -10.66 0.67 -11.23
N SER A 168 -11.11 -0.43 -10.63
CA SER A 168 -11.25 -0.55 -9.17
C SER A 168 -11.18 -2.00 -8.71
N LEU A 169 -10.45 -2.23 -7.63
CA LEU A 169 -10.39 -3.52 -6.96
C LEU A 169 -11.16 -3.47 -5.64
N ASN A 170 -12.20 -4.31 -5.51
CA ASN A 170 -12.83 -4.55 -4.21
C ASN A 170 -12.00 -5.56 -3.41
N THR A 171 -11.11 -5.07 -2.55
CA THR A 171 -10.20 -5.91 -1.76
C THR A 171 -10.94 -6.78 -0.73
N ALA A 172 -12.14 -6.39 -0.31
CA ALA A 172 -12.94 -7.17 0.63
C ALA A 172 -13.49 -8.46 -0.01
N THR A 173 -13.90 -8.41 -1.29
CA THR A 173 -14.50 -9.56 -1.98
C THR A 173 -13.55 -10.26 -2.93
N LEU A 174 -12.58 -9.54 -3.52
CA LEU A 174 -11.66 -10.04 -4.54
C LEU A 174 -10.20 -10.03 -4.07
N GLY A 175 -9.92 -9.64 -2.82
CA GLY A 175 -8.57 -9.66 -2.26
C GLY A 175 -8.03 -11.09 -2.14
N THR A 176 -6.76 -11.27 -2.52
CA THR A 176 -6.09 -12.57 -2.32
C THR A 176 -5.83 -12.82 -0.83
N PRO A 177 -5.58 -14.08 -0.40
CA PRO A 177 -5.23 -14.37 0.99
C PRO A 177 -4.04 -13.55 1.50
N LEU A 178 -3.06 -13.28 0.64
CA LEU A 178 -1.91 -12.44 0.98
C LEU A 178 -2.32 -10.98 1.20
N MET A 179 -3.22 -10.42 0.37
CA MET A 179 -3.74 -9.07 0.59
C MET A 179 -4.54 -8.97 1.88
N GLN A 180 -5.37 -9.97 2.18
CA GLN A 180 -6.13 -10.02 3.44
C GLN A 180 -5.20 -10.06 4.65
N ARG A 181 -4.11 -10.83 4.58
CA ARG A 181 -3.08 -10.85 5.62
C ARG A 181 -2.41 -9.49 5.79
N ILE A 182 -2.00 -8.83 4.70
CA ILE A 182 -1.41 -7.47 4.75
C ILE A 182 -2.38 -6.47 5.36
N ALA A 183 -3.65 -6.52 4.96
CA ALA A 183 -4.68 -5.63 5.49
C ALA A 183 -4.98 -5.90 6.98
N ALA A 184 -4.86 -7.16 7.42
CA ALA A 184 -5.03 -7.56 8.82
C ALA A 184 -3.82 -7.21 9.69
N VAL A 185 -2.65 -6.89 9.11
CA VAL A 185 -1.52 -6.35 9.87
C VAL A 185 -1.88 -4.93 10.29
N GLU A 186 -2.11 -4.75 11.58
CA GLU A 186 -2.23 -3.42 12.16
C GLU A 186 -0.92 -2.65 11.96
N GLU A 187 -1.03 -1.41 11.49
CA GLU A 187 0.15 -0.59 11.22
C GLU A 187 1.00 -0.50 12.51
N PRO A 188 2.33 -0.76 12.47
CA PRO A 188 3.17 -0.79 13.66
C PRO A 188 3.02 0.48 14.53
N VAL A 189 2.85 1.62 13.89
CA VAL A 189 2.60 2.91 14.55
C VAL A 189 1.25 2.95 15.27
N GLN A 190 0.19 2.43 14.65
CA GLN A 190 -1.15 2.39 15.23
C GLN A 190 -1.20 1.43 16.43
N GLN A 191 -0.54 0.28 16.33
CA GLN A 191 -0.36 -0.65 17.44
C GLN A 191 0.45 -0.02 18.59
N GLN A 192 1.60 0.60 18.30
CA GLN A 192 2.40 1.28 19.33
C GLN A 192 1.67 2.45 19.99
N LEU A 193 0.83 3.17 19.23
CA LEU A 193 -0.01 4.24 19.76
C LEU A 193 -1.08 3.67 20.69
N ARG A 194 -1.74 2.57 20.30
CA ARG A 194 -2.71 1.86 21.15
C ARG A 194 -2.06 1.36 22.44
N GLU A 195 -0.96 0.60 22.33
CA GLU A 195 -0.23 0.04 23.47
C GLU A 195 0.23 1.14 24.43
N HIS A 196 0.69 2.27 23.89
CA HIS A 196 1.08 3.41 24.71
C HIS A 196 -0.11 4.02 25.47
N LEU A 197 -1.23 4.26 24.79
CA LEU A 197 -2.43 4.83 25.41
C LEU A 197 -3.06 3.88 26.44
N GLU A 198 -3.09 2.58 26.16
CA GLU A 198 -3.54 1.53 27.08
C GLU A 198 -2.61 1.39 28.28
N GLY A 199 -1.30 1.40 28.04
CA GLY A 199 -0.28 1.33 29.10
C GLY A 199 -0.32 2.54 30.04
N LEU A 200 -0.71 3.72 29.55
CA LEU A 200 -0.96 4.89 30.39
C LEU A 200 -2.26 4.77 31.20
N GLY A 201 -3.21 3.93 30.77
CA GLY A 201 -4.51 3.77 31.42
C GLY A 201 -5.35 5.05 31.46
N VAL A 202 -5.13 5.96 30.52
CA VAL A 202 -5.78 7.27 30.46
C VAL A 202 -7.07 7.25 29.65
N LYS A 203 -8.04 8.06 30.06
CA LYS A 203 -9.27 8.31 29.31
C LYS A 203 -9.27 9.64 28.56
N ALA A 204 -8.26 10.49 28.82
CA ALA A 204 -8.00 11.70 28.07
C ALA A 204 -6.49 12.01 28.02
N VAL A 205 -6.01 12.56 26.90
CA VAL A 205 -4.63 13.02 26.73
C VAL A 205 -4.60 14.35 25.99
N THR A 206 -3.63 15.23 26.30
CA THR A 206 -3.50 16.49 25.57
C THR A 206 -3.03 16.24 24.14
N ALA A 207 -3.57 17.00 23.18
CA ALA A 207 -3.11 16.92 21.79
C ALA A 207 -1.61 17.27 21.68
N GLU A 208 -1.13 18.15 22.56
CA GLU A 208 0.28 18.55 22.63
C GLU A 208 1.20 17.39 23.06
N ASN A 209 0.91 16.70 24.18
CA ASN A 209 1.76 15.63 24.67
C ASN A 209 1.79 14.45 23.68
N LEU A 210 0.62 14.11 23.14
CA LEU A 210 0.54 13.05 22.15
C LEU A 210 1.29 13.41 20.86
N SER A 211 1.25 14.68 20.44
CA SER A 211 2.04 15.15 19.30
C SER A 211 3.54 15.07 19.58
N ARG A 212 3.99 15.35 20.81
CA ARG A 212 5.40 15.20 21.20
C ARG A 212 5.84 13.73 21.13
N TYR A 213 5.05 12.81 21.69
CA TYR A 213 5.30 11.36 21.59
C TYR A 213 5.39 10.91 20.13
N ALA A 214 4.37 11.25 19.34
CA ALA A 214 4.27 10.82 17.96
C ALA A 214 5.46 11.32 17.12
N ASN A 215 5.92 12.55 17.34
CA ASN A 215 7.09 13.08 16.63
C ASN A 215 8.41 12.46 17.11
N ARG A 216 8.60 12.28 18.42
CA ARG A 216 9.88 11.82 19.01
C ARG A 216 10.09 10.32 18.90
N VAL A 217 9.06 9.53 19.17
CA VAL A 217 9.14 8.07 19.29
C VAL A 217 8.66 7.40 18.01
N LEU A 218 7.51 7.83 17.49
CA LEU A 218 6.88 7.19 16.32
C LEU A 218 7.33 7.82 14.98
N HIS A 219 7.98 8.99 15.01
CA HIS A 219 8.33 9.80 13.84
C HIS A 219 7.15 10.13 12.91
N VAL A 220 5.96 10.34 13.48
CA VAL A 220 4.70 10.62 12.79
C VAL A 220 4.39 12.11 12.78
N ARG A 221 3.95 12.64 11.63
CA ARG A 221 3.53 14.05 11.48
C ARG A 221 2.11 14.30 12.00
N GLY A 222 1.79 15.55 12.33
CA GLY A 222 0.51 15.92 12.97
C GLY A 222 -0.77 15.50 12.21
N THR A 223 -0.79 15.58 10.87
CA THR A 223 -1.95 15.11 10.08
C THR A 223 -2.13 13.60 10.17
N GLN A 224 -1.04 12.84 10.04
CA GLN A 224 -1.07 11.38 10.17
C GLN A 224 -1.47 10.93 11.58
N LEU A 225 -1.06 11.67 12.63
CA LEU A 225 -1.46 11.36 14.00
C LEU A 225 -2.98 11.50 14.19
N ARG A 226 -3.59 12.53 13.60
CA ARG A 226 -5.04 12.74 13.67
C ARG A 226 -5.79 11.55 13.09
N ASP A 227 -5.42 11.12 11.88
CA ASP A 227 -6.09 10.02 11.19
C ASP A 227 -5.97 8.70 11.99
N LYS A 228 -4.79 8.44 12.57
CA LYS A 228 -4.56 7.25 13.41
C LYS A 228 -5.36 7.28 14.70
N MET A 229 -5.46 8.42 15.36
CA MET A 229 -6.26 8.55 16.58
C MET A 229 -7.76 8.32 16.31
N LEU A 230 -8.28 8.86 15.22
CA LEU A 230 -9.66 8.61 14.79
C LEU A 230 -9.88 7.13 14.45
N ALA A 231 -8.91 6.47 13.81
CA ALA A 231 -8.98 5.03 13.52
C ALA A 231 -8.96 4.16 14.79
N LEU A 232 -8.32 4.63 15.87
CA LEU A 232 -8.37 4.01 17.20
C LEU A 232 -9.68 4.33 17.96
N GLY A 233 -10.60 5.08 17.36
CA GLY A 233 -11.87 5.47 17.97
C GLY A 233 -11.77 6.61 18.99
N TRP A 234 -10.62 7.29 19.07
CA TRP A 234 -10.47 8.44 19.95
C TRP A 234 -10.99 9.70 19.28
N ASP A 235 -11.70 10.53 20.05
CA ASP A 235 -12.28 11.77 19.57
C ASP A 235 -11.48 12.98 20.01
N GLN A 236 -11.36 13.98 19.13
CA GLN A 236 -10.71 15.24 19.46
C GLN A 236 -11.75 16.28 19.88
N THR A 237 -11.56 16.87 21.07
CA THR A 237 -12.40 17.96 21.58
C THR A 237 -11.56 19.07 22.21
N LYS A 238 -12.21 20.18 22.56
CA LYS A 238 -11.58 21.28 23.30
C LYS A 238 -12.17 21.35 24.71
N ALA A 239 -11.32 21.34 25.72
CA ALA A 239 -11.74 21.43 27.12
C ALA A 239 -10.92 22.47 27.90
N LYS A 240 -11.49 22.96 28.99
CA LYS A 240 -10.80 23.78 30.00
C LYS A 240 -10.53 22.90 31.23
N TRP A 241 -9.33 23.01 31.78
CA TRP A 241 -8.90 22.33 33.01
C TRP A 241 -7.86 23.20 33.73
N ASP A 242 -7.50 22.84 34.97
CA ASP A 242 -6.53 23.58 35.81
C ASP A 242 -6.84 25.08 35.96
N ARG A 243 -8.13 25.44 36.02
CA ARG A 243 -8.60 26.84 36.11
C ARG A 243 -8.11 27.72 34.95
N ALA A 244 -7.69 27.13 33.83
CA ALA A 244 -7.28 27.87 32.65
C ALA A 244 -8.44 28.68 32.05
N SER A 245 -8.15 29.90 31.60
CA SER A 245 -9.15 30.78 30.96
C SER A 245 -9.51 30.35 29.53
N TYR A 246 -8.64 29.57 28.89
CA TYR A 246 -8.74 29.13 27.50
C TYR A 246 -8.93 27.61 27.38
N SER A 247 -9.61 27.17 26.32
CA SER A 247 -9.74 25.76 26.00
C SER A 247 -8.55 25.27 25.16
N ARG A 248 -8.11 24.05 25.40
CA ARG A 248 -7.01 23.40 24.69
C ARG A 248 -7.52 22.09 24.07
N ALA A 249 -6.89 21.67 22.98
CA ALA A 249 -7.26 20.43 22.30
C ALA A 249 -6.80 19.21 23.11
N ILE A 250 -7.72 18.27 23.29
CA ILE A 250 -7.50 16.98 23.94
C ILE A 250 -8.06 15.86 23.07
N TRP A 251 -7.52 14.66 23.24
CA TRP A 251 -8.08 13.42 22.74
C TRP A 251 -8.78 12.70 23.88
N VAL A 252 -9.96 12.16 23.62
CA VAL A 252 -10.81 11.46 24.59
C VAL A 252 -11.03 10.04 24.11
N ALA A 253 -10.96 9.09 25.04
CA ALA A 253 -11.03 7.66 24.74
C ALA A 253 -12.39 7.26 24.13
N PRO A 254 -12.45 6.14 23.38
CA PRO A 254 -13.66 5.71 22.70
C PRO A 254 -14.87 5.61 23.64
N GLY A 255 -15.98 6.23 23.24
CA GLY A 255 -17.23 6.23 24.01
C GLY A 255 -17.23 7.15 25.25
N CYS A 256 -16.10 7.78 25.59
CA CYS A 256 -16.02 8.73 26.69
C CYS A 256 -16.33 10.16 26.23
N THR A 257 -16.83 11.00 27.13
CA THR A 257 -17.08 12.42 26.89
C THR A 257 -16.45 13.27 28.00
N VAL A 258 -16.27 14.57 27.70
CA VAL A 258 -15.74 15.53 28.65
C VAL A 258 -16.72 16.66 28.84
N ASP A 259 -17.15 16.88 30.08
CA ASP A 259 -17.97 18.03 30.47
C ASP A 259 -17.45 18.63 31.77
N ARG A 260 -17.46 19.97 31.90
CA ARG A 260 -17.09 20.71 33.12
C ARG A 260 -15.82 20.25 33.84
N GLY A 261 -14.79 19.83 33.10
CA GLY A 261 -13.52 19.36 33.68
C GLY A 261 -13.57 17.92 34.21
N ARG A 262 -14.54 17.14 33.77
CA ARG A 262 -14.78 15.76 34.16
C ARG A 262 -14.85 14.86 32.94
N VAL A 263 -14.37 13.63 33.09
CA VAL A 263 -14.39 12.59 32.06
C VAL A 263 -15.44 11.57 32.44
N HIS A 264 -16.39 11.35 31.54
CA HIS A 264 -17.47 10.38 31.68
C HIS A 264 -17.23 9.24 30.69
N CYS A 265 -17.17 8.01 31.19
CA CYS A 265 -17.01 6.81 30.36
C CYS A 265 -18.12 5.79 30.69
N PRO A 266 -18.66 5.06 29.70
CA PRO A 266 -19.69 4.06 29.94
C PRO A 266 -19.21 2.98 30.94
N GLY A 267 -19.98 2.75 32.00
CA GLY A 267 -19.68 1.71 32.99
C GLY A 267 -18.54 2.03 33.98
N GLU A 268 -17.98 3.25 33.95
CA GLU A 268 -16.94 3.70 34.88
C GLU A 268 -17.40 4.89 35.72
N ALA A 269 -16.83 5.05 36.91
CA ALA A 269 -17.03 6.26 37.72
C ALA A 269 -16.44 7.49 37.02
N GLU A 270 -17.07 8.65 37.24
CA GLU A 270 -16.60 9.94 36.73
C GLU A 270 -15.17 10.24 37.22
N LYS A 271 -14.31 10.71 36.31
CA LYS A 271 -12.90 11.01 36.59
C LYS A 271 -12.62 12.49 36.45
N ASP A 272 -11.66 12.98 37.22
CA ASP A 272 -11.17 14.34 37.10
C ASP A 272 -10.29 14.50 35.86
N LEU A 273 -10.61 15.47 35.00
CA LEU A 273 -9.87 15.69 33.75
C LEU A 273 -8.42 16.06 34.01
N SER A 274 -8.14 16.90 35.00
CA SER A 274 -6.76 17.29 35.33
C SER A 274 -5.94 16.09 35.78
N ALA A 275 -6.52 15.21 36.60
CA ALA A 275 -5.87 13.97 37.04
C ALA A 275 -5.58 13.00 35.86
N GLU A 276 -6.51 12.85 34.92
CA GLU A 276 -6.31 12.03 33.72
C GLU A 276 -5.18 12.59 32.84
N LEU A 277 -5.17 13.90 32.60
CA LEU A 277 -4.14 14.56 31.80
C LEU A 277 -2.76 14.53 32.48
N ALA A 278 -2.71 14.54 33.82
CA ALA A 278 -1.47 14.45 34.58
C ALA A 278 -0.78 13.09 34.42
N LYS A 279 -1.52 11.98 34.25
CA LYS A 279 -0.94 10.65 33.98
C LYS A 279 -0.13 10.63 32.67
N ALA A 280 -0.56 11.42 31.69
CA ALA A 280 0.11 11.57 30.40
C ALA A 280 1.10 12.76 30.35
N SER A 281 1.47 13.36 31.50
CA SER A 281 2.36 14.51 31.54
C SER A 281 3.85 14.16 31.41
N TYR A 282 4.22 12.91 31.69
CA TYR A 282 5.60 12.38 31.59
C TYR A 282 5.93 11.79 30.22
N ILE A 283 5.16 12.14 29.20
CA ILE A 283 5.48 11.81 27.80
C ILE A 283 6.68 12.68 27.39
N SER A 284 7.90 12.23 27.75
CA SER A 284 9.18 12.81 27.35
C SER A 284 9.70 12.17 26.08
#